data_AF-A0A378N8C9-F1
#
_entry.id   AF-A0A378N8C9-F1
#
_cell.length_a   1.000
_cell.length_b   1.000
_cell.length_c   1.000
_cell.angle_alpha   90.00
_cell.angle_beta   90.00
_cell.angle_gamma   90.00
#
_symmetry.space_group_name_H-M   'P 1'
#
loop_
_entity.id
_entity.type
_entity.pdbx_description
1 polymer ?
#
loop_
_entity_poly.entity_id
_entity_poly.type
_entity_poly.pdbx_seq_one_letter_code
_entity_poly.pdbx_strand_id
1 'polypeptide(L)' 'MARVTTELNNTQIKNAKAQTKDYKLMDGKGLFLLVKKNGSKLWRFRYKKPITGKESDLGIGSYPKLP' A
#
# COMPACT_ATOMS: atom_id res chain seq x y z
N MET A 1 6.96 4.81 20.79
CA MET A 1 5.55 4.37 20.64
C MET A 1 5.43 3.55 19.37
N ALA A 2 5.01 2.29 19.46
CA ALA A 2 4.76 1.46 18.28
C ALA A 2 3.52 2.00 17.55
N ARG A 3 3.62 2.30 16.25
CA ARG A 3 2.46 2.67 15.44
C ARG A 3 1.59 1.43 15.26
N VAL A 4 0.49 1.34 15.99
CA VAL A 4 -0.57 0.36 15.72
C VAL A 4 -1.09 0.65 14.32
N THR A 5 -0.76 -0.24 13.37
CA THR A 5 -1.24 -0.12 11.99
C THR A 5 -2.50 -0.96 11.90
N THR A 6 -3.65 -0.30 11.76
CA THR A 6 -4.92 -0.97 11.51
C THR A 6 -4.89 -1.60 10.13
N GLU A 7 -5.19 -2.90 10.05
CA GLU A 7 -5.39 -3.62 8.79
C GLU A 7 -6.49 -2.95 7.97
N LEU A 8 -6.30 -2.87 6.65
CA LEU A 8 -7.26 -2.27 5.75
C LEU A 8 -8.42 -3.22 5.52
N ASN A 9 -9.62 -2.69 5.72
CA ASN A 9 -10.83 -3.42 5.42
C ASN A 9 -11.24 -3.23 3.95
N ASN A 10 -11.91 -4.22 3.35
CA ASN A 10 -12.34 -4.17 1.95
C ASN A 10 -13.15 -2.90 1.61
N THR A 11 -13.98 -2.44 2.54
CA THR A 11 -14.78 -1.22 2.40
C THR A 11 -13.89 0.03 2.34
N GLN A 12 -12.82 0.09 3.13
CA GLN A 12 -11.87 1.21 3.12
C GLN A 12 -11.11 1.27 1.80
N ILE A 13 -10.68 0.11 1.28
CA ILE A 13 -10.01 0.00 -0.01
C ILE A 13 -10.92 0.43 -1.16
N LYS A 14 -12.20 0.02 -1.14
CA LYS A 14 -13.20 0.44 -2.13
C LYS A 14 -13.44 1.95 -2.08
N ASN A 15 -13.65 2.50 -0.88
CA ASN A 15 -13.95 3.91 -0.65
C ASN A 15 -12.74 4.84 -0.85
N ALA A 16 -11.53 4.31 -0.90
CA ALA A 16 -10.33 5.07 -1.19
C ALA A 16 -10.42 5.72 -2.58
N LYS A 17 -10.53 7.04 -2.64
CA LYS A 17 -10.58 7.82 -3.88
C LYS A 17 -9.26 8.51 -4.14
N ALA A 18 -8.93 8.71 -5.42
CA ALA A 18 -7.79 9.53 -5.79
C ALA A 18 -7.89 10.92 -5.16
N GLN A 19 -6.78 11.39 -4.61
CA GLN A 19 -6.63 12.75 -4.10
C GLN A 19 -5.71 13.54 -5.03
N THR A 20 -5.50 14.82 -4.70
CA THR A 20 -4.56 15.70 -5.43
C THR A 20 -3.14 15.16 -5.46
N LYS A 21 -2.77 14.33 -4.47
CA LYS A 21 -1.46 13.68 -4.36
C LYS A 21 -1.60 12.18 -4.11
N ASP A 22 -0.62 11.43 -4.58
CA ASP A 22 -0.47 10.01 -4.27
C ASP A 22 -0.32 9.81 -2.76
N TYR A 23 -1.10 8.88 -2.21
CA TYR A 23 -1.07 8.57 -0.79
C TYR A 23 -1.03 7.06 -0.54
N LYS A 24 -0.51 6.69 0.64
CA LYS A 24 -0.33 5.30 1.06
C LYS A 24 -1.34 4.97 2.14
N LEU A 25 -2.10 3.91 1.94
CA LEU A 25 -2.94 3.29 2.96
C LEU A 25 -2.17 2.08 3.49
N MET A 26 -1.73 2.15 4.75
CA MET A 26 -0.97 1.08 5.37
C MET A 26 -1.90 -0.05 5.79
N ASP A 27 -1.56 -1.28 5.44
CA ASP A 27 -2.29 -2.50 5.78
C ASP A 27 -1.61 -3.29 6.92
N GLY A 28 -0.41 -2.85 7.33
CA GLY A 28 0.38 -3.51 8.36
C GLY A 28 1.47 -4.41 7.77
N LYS A 29 2.42 -4.82 8.62
CA LYS A 29 3.54 -5.72 8.26
C LYS A 29 4.39 -5.27 7.05
N GLY A 30 4.31 -4.00 6.64
CA GLY A 30 4.98 -3.47 5.45
C GLY A 30 4.11 -3.43 4.19
N LEU A 31 2.92 -4.02 4.20
CA LEU A 31 1.96 -3.94 3.11
C LEU A 31 1.23 -2.59 3.13
N PHE A 32 1.06 -2.00 1.94
CA PHE A 32 0.28 -0.78 1.77
C PHE A 32 -0.33 -0.70 0.37
N LEU A 33 -1.48 -0.06 0.28
CA LEU A 33 -2.12 0.32 -0.98
C LEU A 33 -1.68 1.73 -1.35
N LEU A 34 -1.02 1.86 -2.50
CA LEU A 34 -0.70 3.14 -3.12
C LEU A 34 -1.87 3.58 -3.98
N VAL A 35 -2.55 4.65 -3.57
CA VAL A 35 -3.61 5.28 -4.35
C VAL A 35 -2.98 6.45 -5.10
N LYS A 36 -2.91 6.32 -6.42
CA LYS A 36 -2.39 7.36 -7.29
C LYS A 36 -3.44 8.42 -7.60
N LYS A 37 -3.00 9.64 -7.88
CA LYS A 37 -3.85 10.75 -8.33
C LYS A 37 -4.65 10.44 -9.60
N ASN A 38 -4.18 9.48 -10.41
CA ASN A 38 -4.86 9.02 -11.63
C ASN A 38 -5.99 8.00 -11.36
N GLY A 39 -6.29 7.67 -10.10
CA GLY A 39 -7.30 6.67 -9.74
C GLY A 39 -6.78 5.23 -9.68
N SER A 40 -5.54 4.97 -10.09
CA SER A 40 -4.95 3.64 -9.98
C SER A 40 -4.64 3.28 -8.53
N LYS A 41 -5.00 2.05 -8.14
CA LYS A 41 -4.72 1.49 -6.82
C LYS A 41 -3.70 0.36 -6.98
N LEU A 42 -2.56 0.46 -6.34
CA LEU A 42 -1.44 -0.48 -6.47
C LEU A 42 -1.07 -1.05 -5.11
N TRP A 43 -1.10 -2.37 -4.98
CA TRP A 43 -0.56 -3.06 -3.81
C TRP A 43 0.96 -3.05 -3.85
N ARG A 44 1.57 -2.57 -2.76
CA ARG A 44 3.02 -2.52 -2.60
C ARG A 44 3.43 -2.99 -1.21
N PHE A 45 4.60 -3.64 -1.14
CA PHE A 45 5.16 -4.14 0.10
C PHE A 45 6.51 -3.50 0.36
N ARG A 46 6.63 -2.79 1.47
CA ARG A 46 7.90 -2.27 1.95
C ARG A 46 8.65 -3.36 2.67
N TYR A 47 9.84 -3.68 2.17
CA TYR A 47 10.73 -4.65 2.77
C TYR A 47 12.16 -4.11 2.85
N LYS A 48 12.95 -4.71 3.75
CA LYS A 48 14.38 -4.48 3.82
C LYS A 48 15.06 -5.51 2.92
N LYS A 49 15.82 -5.06 1.92
CA LYS A 49 16.57 -5.97 1.05
C LYS A 49 17.57 -6.76 1.91
N PRO A 50 17.60 -8.11 1.83
CA PRO A 50 18.45 -8.92 2.69
C PRO A 50 19.94 -8.66 2.45
N ILE A 51 20.32 -8.37 1.20
CA ILE A 51 21.73 -8.19 0.81
C ILE A 51 22.24 -6.78 1.17
N THR A 52 21.46 -5.73 0.89
CA THR A 52 21.92 -4.34 1.01
C THR A 52 21.43 -3.64 2.27
N GLY A 53 20.49 -4.23 3.00
CA GLY A 53 19.86 -3.61 4.17
C GLY A 53 19.02 -2.35 3.87
N LYS A 54 18.87 -1.96 2.59
CA LYS A 54 18.10 -0.79 2.19
C LYS A 54 16.62 -1.11 2.10
N GLU A 55 15.78 -0.15 2.48
CA GLU A 55 14.34 -0.24 2.28
C GLU A 55 13.98 -0.15 0.80
N SER A 56 13.03 -0.98 0.37
CA SER A 56 12.51 -0.97 -0.99
C SER A 56 11.03 -1.32 -1.01
N ASP A 57 10.30 -0.74 -1.96
CA ASP A 57 8.88 -0.97 -2.13
C ASP A 57 8.67 -1.96 -3.31
N LEU A 58 8.36 -3.22 -3.02
CA LEU A 58 7.97 -4.25 -3.98
C LEU A 58 6.57 -3.97 -4.53
N GLY A 59 6.35 -4.09 -5.84
CA GLY A 59 5.01 -4.03 -6.43
C GLY A 59 4.38 -5.42 -6.48
N ILE A 60 3.20 -5.59 -5.89
CA ILE A 60 2.46 -6.87 -5.88
C ILE A 60 1.50 -6.93 -7.09
N GLY A 61 0.73 -5.86 -7.30
CA GLY A 61 -0.29 -5.84 -8.36
C GLY A 61 -1.22 -4.63 -8.26
N SER A 62 -2.16 -4.51 -9.18
CA SER A 62 -3.21 -3.49 -9.15
C SER A 62 -4.48 -4.01 -8.51
N TYR A 63 -5.16 -3.18 -7.72
CA TYR A 63 -6.51 -3.47 -7.23
C TYR A 63 -7.54 -2.97 -8.26
N PRO A 64 -8.64 -3.71 -8.55
CA PRO A 64 -9.12 -4.94 -7.91
C PRO A 64 -8.58 -6.23 -8.55
N LYS A 65 -7.57 -6.16 -9.41
CA LYS A 65 -7.05 -7.30 -10.17
C LYS A 65 -6.15 -8.20 -9.31
N LEU A 66 -6.76 -8.85 -8.32
CA LEU A 66 -6.24 -10.05 -7.67
C LEU A 66 -7.40 -11.06 -7.67
N PRO A 67 -7.20 -12.28 -8.22
CA PRO A 67 -8.23 -13.31 -8.34
C PRO A 67 -8.77 -13.75 -6.98
#